data_AF-A0A831SIA1-F1
#
_entry.id   AF-A0A831SIA1-F1
#
_cell.length_a   1.000
_cell.length_b   1.000
_cell.length_c   1.000
_cell.angle_alpha   90.00
_cell.angle_beta   90.00
_cell.angle_gamma   90.00
#
_symmetry.space_group_name_H-M   'P 1'
#
loop_
_entity.id
_entity.type
_entity.pdbx_description
1 polymer ?
#
loop_
_entity_poly.entity_id
_entity_poly.type
_entity_poly.pdbx_seq_one_letter_code
_entity_poly.pdbx_strand_id
1 'polypeptide(L)'
;MKKQIPVIVMSFLLLVIGLGGCIQEIAGKTDSDGDGVSDSSDAFPYDPEETKDSDGDGIGDNADIDDDNDGYKDVEDYMPYENAKIKIVIEAFKVIDFVDFGTTQYNAQVYFEIYIDDNKVAQAPSEGQFWDIDVGKLTTVNWQYTYDIPDNVLTHTVSIRMYDADELFNDQLDIDGHDDTRGCTVSYNIVTGEWTGDDSDGITDGSDDGTQTTDDDDAYLEYSITTV
;
A
#
# COMPACT_ATOMS: atom_id res chain seq x y z
N MET A 1 48.59 -3.56 -70.17
CA MET A 1 48.18 -3.56 -71.60
C MET A 1 47.58 -4.93 -71.88
N LYS A 2 46.36 -5.18 -72.35
CA LYS A 2 45.24 -4.44 -72.97
C LYS A 2 43.95 -5.03 -72.33
N LYS A 3 43.00 -4.26 -71.79
CA LYS A 3 41.96 -3.44 -72.45
C LYS A 3 40.99 -4.27 -73.31
N GLN A 4 39.81 -4.55 -72.75
CA GLN A 4 38.56 -4.72 -73.50
C GLN A 4 37.38 -4.20 -72.63
N ILE A 5 36.58 -3.34 -73.24
CA ILE A 5 35.37 -2.61 -72.79
C ILE A 5 34.41 -2.66 -74.02
N PRO A 6 33.08 -2.48 -73.99
CA PRO A 6 32.01 -2.67 -72.97
C PRO A 6 30.85 -3.56 -73.51
N VAL A 7 29.81 -3.83 -72.69
CA VAL A 7 28.42 -3.73 -73.19
C VAL A 7 27.60 -2.91 -72.19
N ILE A 8 27.02 -1.85 -72.73
CA ILE A 8 26.07 -0.93 -72.10
C ILE A 8 24.66 -1.45 -72.41
N VAL A 9 23.83 -1.59 -71.38
CA VAL A 9 22.37 -1.45 -71.46
C VAL A 9 22.00 -0.67 -70.19
N MET A 10 22.06 0.67 -70.19
CA MET A 10 21.05 1.62 -70.66
C MET A 10 19.65 1.38 -70.06
N SER A 11 19.39 2.15 -68.98
CA SER A 11 18.11 2.80 -68.66
C SER A 11 16.91 1.93 -68.29
N PHE A 12 16.39 2.06 -67.07
CA PHE A 12 15.28 2.99 -66.84
C PHE A 12 15.20 3.35 -65.35
N LEU A 13 15.36 4.64 -65.07
CA LEU A 13 14.88 5.30 -63.87
C LEU A 13 13.36 5.14 -63.87
N LEU A 14 12.82 4.20 -63.09
CA LEU A 14 11.38 4.22 -62.79
C LEU A 14 11.16 5.17 -61.62
N LEU A 15 10.97 6.43 -62.00
CA LEU A 15 10.35 7.45 -61.19
C LEU A 15 8.91 7.00 -60.91
N VAL A 16 8.66 6.36 -59.76
CA VAL A 16 7.30 6.22 -59.22
C VAL A 16 7.02 7.48 -58.42
N ILE A 17 6.55 8.53 -59.11
CA ILE A 17 5.83 9.63 -58.46
C ILE A 17 4.46 9.08 -58.11
N GLY A 18 4.08 9.25 -56.85
CA GLY A 18 3.03 8.48 -56.21
C GLY A 18 1.62 8.68 -56.76
N LEU A 19 0.76 7.79 -56.29
CA LEU A 19 -0.66 8.00 -56.04
C LEU A 19 -1.15 6.81 -55.22
N GLY A 20 -1.63 7.08 -54.00
CA GLY A 20 -2.58 6.22 -53.30
C GLY A 20 -1.98 5.13 -52.41
N GLY A 21 -1.97 5.43 -51.10
CA GLY A 21 -2.40 4.46 -50.10
C GLY A 21 -1.32 3.53 -49.53
N CYS A 22 -1.19 3.63 -48.21
CA CYS A 22 -0.84 2.53 -47.31
C CYS A 22 0.64 2.09 -47.32
N ILE A 23 1.49 2.85 -46.63
CA ILE A 23 2.70 2.31 -46.01
C ILE A 23 2.66 2.60 -44.51
N GLN A 24 1.92 1.78 -43.76
CA GLN A 24 2.20 1.53 -42.34
C GLN A 24 1.37 0.32 -41.84
N GLU A 25 1.73 -0.91 -42.20
CA GLU A 25 1.39 -2.04 -41.32
C GLU A 25 2.69 -2.51 -40.69
N ILE A 26 3.02 -1.84 -39.58
CA ILE A 26 3.88 -2.42 -38.56
C ILE A 26 3.07 -3.57 -37.97
N ALA A 27 3.62 -4.78 -37.97
CA ALA A 27 3.05 -5.86 -37.18
C ALA A 27 2.99 -5.43 -35.70
N GLY A 28 1.79 -5.34 -35.13
CA GLY A 28 1.61 -5.18 -33.68
C GLY A 28 0.45 -4.25 -33.32
N LYS A 29 -0.54 -4.81 -32.61
CA LYS A 29 -1.82 -4.24 -32.18
C LYS A 29 -2.89 -4.19 -33.28
N THR A 30 -3.52 -5.34 -33.53
CA THR A 30 -4.91 -5.35 -34.00
C THR A 30 -5.77 -4.65 -32.95
N ASP A 31 -6.72 -3.87 -33.42
CA ASP A 31 -7.75 -3.16 -32.67
C ASP A 31 -9.03 -3.42 -33.47
N SER A 32 -9.78 -4.43 -33.03
CA SER A 32 -10.80 -5.11 -33.82
C SER A 32 -12.15 -4.37 -33.83
N ASP A 33 -12.43 -3.56 -32.81
CA ASP A 33 -13.63 -2.72 -32.70
C ASP A 33 -13.35 -1.22 -32.86
N GLY A 34 -12.09 -0.79 -32.79
CA GLY A 34 -11.65 0.55 -33.12
C GLY A 34 -11.82 1.55 -31.98
N ASP A 35 -11.86 1.10 -30.72
CA ASP A 35 -11.96 1.97 -29.56
C ASP A 35 -10.62 2.57 -29.09
N GLY A 36 -9.52 2.11 -29.70
CA GLY A 36 -8.16 2.59 -29.44
C GLY A 36 -7.36 1.76 -28.43
N VAL A 37 -7.96 0.72 -27.85
CA VAL A 37 -7.25 -0.35 -27.16
C VAL A 37 -6.96 -1.46 -28.17
N SER A 38 -5.91 -2.24 -27.93
CA SER A 38 -5.59 -3.34 -28.84
C SER A 38 -6.16 -4.63 -28.31
N ASP A 39 -6.55 -5.54 -29.18
CA ASP A 39 -7.10 -6.87 -28.84
C ASP A 39 -6.30 -7.62 -27.75
N SER A 40 -4.98 -7.42 -27.68
CA SER A 40 -4.12 -8.07 -26.66
C SER A 40 -4.14 -7.44 -25.27
N SER A 41 -4.77 -6.29 -25.11
CA SER A 41 -4.83 -5.49 -23.88
C SER A 41 -6.25 -5.05 -23.57
N ASP A 42 -7.22 -5.66 -24.26
CA ASP A 42 -8.63 -5.33 -24.25
C ASP A 42 -9.38 -6.58 -23.77
N ALA A 43 -10.17 -6.42 -22.71
CA ALA A 43 -10.99 -7.50 -22.18
C ALA A 43 -12.13 -7.88 -23.15
N PHE A 44 -12.59 -6.93 -23.98
CA PHE A 44 -13.68 -7.09 -24.93
C PHE A 44 -13.30 -6.64 -26.36
N PRO A 45 -12.38 -7.35 -27.07
CA PRO A 45 -11.85 -6.93 -28.38
C PRO A 45 -12.82 -6.73 -29.55
N TYR A 46 -14.12 -6.92 -29.32
CA TYR A 46 -15.15 -6.78 -30.35
C TYR A 46 -16.30 -5.89 -29.89
N ASP A 47 -16.16 -5.21 -28.74
CA ASP A 47 -17.14 -4.30 -28.19
C ASP A 47 -16.49 -2.93 -27.95
N PRO A 48 -16.70 -1.96 -28.87
CA PRO A 48 -16.05 -0.66 -28.77
C PRO A 48 -16.50 0.20 -27.59
N GLU A 49 -17.49 -0.28 -26.81
CA GLU A 49 -17.96 0.37 -25.58
C GLU A 49 -17.30 -0.22 -24.32
N GLU A 50 -16.48 -1.27 -24.39
CA GLU A 50 -15.88 -1.94 -23.22
C GLU A 50 -14.42 -2.30 -23.45
N THR A 51 -13.54 -1.99 -22.49
CA THR A 51 -12.09 -2.28 -22.61
C THR A 51 -11.49 -3.03 -21.43
N LYS A 52 -12.22 -3.08 -20.32
CA LYS A 52 -11.76 -3.57 -19.02
C LYS A 52 -12.86 -4.39 -18.35
N ASP A 53 -12.41 -5.28 -17.48
CA ASP A 53 -13.18 -6.25 -16.69
C ASP A 53 -12.40 -6.41 -15.37
N SER A 54 -12.60 -5.47 -14.44
CA SER A 54 -11.76 -5.30 -13.24
C SER A 54 -11.84 -6.52 -12.31
N ASP A 55 -13.02 -7.13 -12.16
CA ASP A 55 -13.25 -8.32 -11.34
C ASP A 55 -13.13 -9.65 -12.10
N GLY A 56 -13.16 -9.61 -13.44
CA GLY A 56 -13.04 -10.78 -14.30
C GLY A 56 -14.31 -11.61 -14.42
N ASP A 57 -15.49 -11.04 -14.18
CA ASP A 57 -16.77 -11.75 -14.26
C ASP A 57 -17.32 -11.88 -15.70
N GLY A 58 -16.74 -11.09 -16.63
CA GLY A 58 -17.08 -11.05 -18.05
C GLY A 58 -18.17 -10.03 -18.43
N ILE A 59 -18.55 -9.14 -17.53
CA ILE A 59 -19.25 -7.88 -17.78
C ILE A 59 -18.18 -6.77 -17.81
N GLY A 60 -18.26 -5.85 -18.77
CA GLY A 60 -17.26 -4.77 -18.85
C GLY A 60 -17.55 -3.66 -17.85
N ASP A 61 -16.51 -2.98 -17.39
CA ASP A 61 -16.59 -1.91 -16.37
C ASP A 61 -17.60 -0.79 -16.73
N ASN A 62 -17.93 -0.54 -18.01
CA ASN A 62 -18.94 0.48 -18.32
C ASN A 62 -20.39 -0.02 -18.14
N ALA A 63 -20.60 -1.34 -18.11
CA ALA A 63 -21.90 -1.99 -17.96
C ALA A 63 -22.10 -2.64 -16.58
N ASP A 64 -21.01 -2.95 -15.87
CA ASP A 64 -21.07 -3.37 -14.48
C ASP A 64 -21.46 -2.19 -13.57
N ILE A 65 -21.92 -2.50 -12.37
CA ILE A 65 -22.34 -1.54 -11.35
C ILE A 65 -21.50 -1.66 -10.06
N ASP A 66 -20.55 -2.59 -10.06
CA ASP A 66 -19.68 -3.04 -8.97
C ASP A 66 -18.42 -3.63 -9.63
N ASP A 67 -17.61 -2.76 -10.22
CA ASP A 67 -16.52 -3.07 -11.17
C ASP A 67 -15.44 -4.01 -10.58
N ASP A 68 -15.30 -4.08 -9.25
CA ASP A 68 -14.33 -4.95 -8.55
C ASP A 68 -14.97 -6.07 -7.69
N ASN A 69 -16.31 -6.11 -7.64
CA ASN A 69 -17.14 -7.07 -6.92
C ASN A 69 -16.82 -7.18 -5.42
N ASP A 70 -16.41 -6.07 -4.80
CA ASP A 70 -16.16 -6.00 -3.37
C ASP A 70 -17.45 -5.88 -2.53
N GLY A 71 -18.58 -5.62 -3.21
CA GLY A 71 -19.91 -5.51 -2.65
C GLY A 71 -20.41 -4.08 -2.45
N TYR A 72 -19.63 -3.07 -2.86
CA TYR A 72 -20.03 -1.68 -2.97
C TYR A 72 -20.18 -1.29 -4.45
N LYS A 73 -21.23 -0.54 -4.75
CA LYS A 73 -21.45 -0.08 -6.13
C LYS A 73 -20.51 1.06 -6.46
N ASP A 74 -20.08 1.20 -7.71
CA ASP A 74 -19.15 2.26 -8.17
C ASP A 74 -19.60 3.68 -7.79
N VAL A 75 -20.92 3.89 -7.70
CA VAL A 75 -21.51 5.20 -7.31
C VAL A 75 -21.35 5.55 -5.84
N GLU A 76 -21.12 4.54 -5.00
CA GLU A 76 -20.93 4.63 -3.55
C GLU A 76 -19.48 4.32 -3.15
N ASP A 77 -18.67 3.84 -4.08
CA ASP A 77 -17.30 3.39 -3.90
C ASP A 77 -16.27 4.48 -4.24
N TYR A 78 -15.28 4.65 -3.35
CA TYR A 78 -14.15 5.56 -3.56
C TYR A 78 -13.01 4.96 -4.41
N MET A 79 -12.98 3.63 -4.60
CA MET A 79 -12.00 2.84 -5.36
C MET A 79 -12.67 1.81 -6.29
N PRO A 80 -13.54 2.22 -7.23
CA PRO A 80 -14.43 1.32 -7.98
C PRO A 80 -13.74 0.16 -8.74
N TYR A 81 -12.46 0.27 -9.06
CA TYR A 81 -11.77 -0.72 -9.89
C TYR A 81 -10.93 -1.72 -9.10
N GLU A 82 -10.79 -1.55 -7.78
CA GLU A 82 -9.87 -2.33 -6.93
C GLU A 82 -10.33 -2.32 -5.46
N ASN A 83 -10.60 -3.50 -4.91
CA ASN A 83 -11.01 -3.63 -3.50
C ASN A 83 -9.90 -3.12 -2.57
N ALA A 84 -10.17 -1.99 -1.92
CA ALA A 84 -9.22 -1.26 -1.11
C ALA A 84 -8.93 -1.98 0.21
N LYS A 85 -7.64 -2.04 0.52
CA LYS A 85 -7.17 -2.55 1.80
C LYS A 85 -6.22 -1.57 2.44
N ILE A 86 -6.27 -1.49 3.77
CA ILE A 86 -5.25 -0.77 4.53
C ILE A 86 -4.12 -1.74 4.83
N LYS A 87 -2.91 -1.39 4.36
CA LYS A 87 -1.67 -2.03 4.78
C LYS A 87 -0.99 -1.20 5.86
N ILE A 88 -0.71 -1.83 6.99
CA ILE A 88 0.14 -1.29 8.06
C ILE A 88 1.48 -1.99 8.05
N VAL A 89 2.56 -1.24 8.23
CA VAL A 89 3.91 -1.77 8.46
C VAL A 89 4.43 -1.20 9.77
N ILE A 90 4.81 -2.07 10.71
CA ILE A 90 5.65 -1.72 11.86
C ILE A 90 7.09 -1.92 11.41
N GLU A 91 7.82 -0.82 11.23
CA GLU A 91 9.16 -0.83 10.66
C GLU A 91 10.19 -1.10 11.75
N ALA A 92 10.17 -0.31 12.81
CA ALA A 92 11.05 -0.44 13.97
C ALA A 92 10.41 0.13 15.24
N PHE A 93 10.92 -0.28 16.40
CA PHE A 93 10.52 0.28 17.68
C PHE A 93 11.64 0.21 18.71
N LYS A 94 11.51 0.96 19.80
CA LYS A 94 12.44 0.99 20.93
C LYS A 94 11.66 1.27 22.20
N VAL A 95 11.82 0.41 23.22
CA VAL A 95 11.41 0.72 24.59
C VAL A 95 12.47 1.63 25.21
N ILE A 96 12.08 2.74 25.80
CA ILE A 96 12.97 3.79 26.30
C ILE A 96 13.29 3.56 27.78
N ASP A 97 12.26 3.32 28.59
CA ASP A 97 12.38 3.25 30.04
C ASP A 97 12.28 1.82 30.61
N PHE A 98 12.65 1.67 31.89
CA PHE A 98 12.68 0.36 32.55
C PHE A 98 11.27 -0.10 32.86
N VAL A 99 10.81 -1.09 32.11
CA VAL A 99 9.45 -1.62 32.27
C VAL A 99 9.31 -2.52 33.52
N ASP A 100 10.42 -3.05 34.04
CA ASP A 100 10.38 -4.22 34.92
C ASP A 100 11.13 -3.97 36.26
N PHE A 101 10.40 -3.65 37.34
CA PHE A 101 10.98 -3.17 38.59
C PHE A 101 11.73 -4.26 39.38
N GLY A 102 13.06 -4.11 39.51
CA GLY A 102 13.89 -4.95 40.38
C GLY A 102 14.53 -6.15 39.69
N THR A 103 14.41 -6.26 38.36
CA THR A 103 15.23 -7.16 37.55
C THR A 103 16.48 -6.40 37.08
N THR A 104 17.59 -7.12 36.86
CA THR A 104 18.76 -6.56 36.12
C THR A 104 18.59 -6.73 34.62
N GLN A 105 17.34 -6.94 34.18
CA GLN A 105 17.00 -7.45 32.88
C GLN A 105 16.75 -6.26 31.97
N TYR A 106 17.73 -5.99 31.10
CA TYR A 106 17.64 -4.95 30.08
C TYR A 106 16.85 -5.46 28.86
N ASN A 107 15.94 -6.42 29.03
CA ASN A 107 15.12 -6.91 27.93
C ASN A 107 13.63 -6.78 28.26
N ALA A 108 12.84 -6.58 27.23
CA ALA A 108 11.38 -6.43 27.29
C ALA A 108 10.74 -7.39 26.28
N GLN A 109 9.50 -7.81 26.55
CA GLN A 109 8.73 -8.73 25.72
C GLN A 109 7.61 -7.96 25.03
N VAL A 110 7.91 -7.40 23.87
CA VAL A 110 7.00 -6.44 23.23
C VAL A 110 6.04 -7.11 22.25
N TYR A 111 4.78 -6.70 22.28
CA TYR A 111 3.81 -6.94 21.22
C TYR A 111 2.99 -5.68 20.93
N PHE A 112 2.31 -5.67 19.77
CA PHE A 112 1.43 -4.58 19.37
C PHE A 112 0.04 -5.09 19.08
N GLU A 113 -0.96 -4.28 19.38
CA GLU A 113 -2.32 -4.47 18.89
C GLU A 113 -2.66 -3.38 17.88
N ILE A 114 -3.23 -3.80 16.75
CA ILE A 114 -3.64 -2.91 15.66
C ILE A 114 -5.15 -2.88 15.62
N TYR A 115 -5.70 -1.67 15.58
CA TYR A 115 -7.12 -1.42 15.47
C TYR A 115 -7.42 -0.63 14.21
N ILE A 116 -8.49 -1.00 13.52
CA ILE A 116 -9.08 -0.22 12.43
C ILE A 116 -10.55 -0.01 12.76
N ASP A 117 -10.99 1.25 12.79
CA ASP A 117 -12.34 1.66 13.19
C ASP A 117 -12.77 1.03 14.53
N ASP A 118 -11.89 1.14 15.53
CA ASP A 118 -12.05 0.59 16.88
C ASP A 118 -12.12 -0.95 17.00
N ASN A 119 -11.95 -1.68 15.89
CA ASN A 119 -11.90 -3.16 15.90
C ASN A 119 -10.45 -3.63 15.95
N LYS A 120 -10.09 -4.52 16.91
CA LYS A 120 -8.77 -5.18 16.89
C LYS A 120 -8.69 -6.08 15.66
N VAL A 121 -7.83 -5.72 14.71
CA VAL A 121 -7.65 -6.46 13.45
C VAL A 121 -6.44 -7.39 13.46
N ALA A 122 -5.42 -7.07 14.26
CA ALA A 122 -4.20 -7.87 14.32
C ALA A 122 -3.43 -7.69 15.64
N GLN A 123 -2.56 -8.66 15.89
CA GLN A 123 -1.48 -8.56 16.87
C GLN A 123 -0.15 -8.82 16.17
N ALA A 124 0.86 -7.98 16.45
CA ALA A 124 2.23 -8.17 15.98
C ALA A 124 3.12 -8.67 17.13
N PRO A 125 3.98 -9.69 16.92
CA PRO A 125 4.23 -10.39 15.66
C PRO A 125 3.11 -11.35 15.24
N SER A 126 2.47 -12.00 16.21
CA SER A 126 1.25 -12.80 16.02
C SER A 126 0.54 -12.97 17.35
N GLU A 127 -0.70 -13.47 17.33
CA GLU A 127 -1.51 -13.68 18.53
C GLU A 127 -0.79 -14.55 19.59
N GLY A 128 -0.63 -13.99 20.78
CA GLY A 128 0.06 -14.62 21.92
C GLY A 128 1.59 -14.70 21.79
N GLN A 129 2.20 -14.07 20.79
CA GLN A 129 3.65 -13.96 20.63
C GLN A 129 4.13 -12.53 20.88
N PHE A 130 5.42 -12.42 21.22
CA PHE A 130 6.13 -11.18 21.53
C PHE A 130 7.56 -11.23 21.00
N TRP A 131 8.20 -10.07 20.86
CA TRP A 131 9.63 -9.94 20.59
C TRP A 131 10.38 -9.73 21.90
N ASP A 132 11.41 -10.55 22.14
CA ASP A 132 12.42 -10.27 23.16
C ASP A 132 13.42 -9.24 22.59
N ILE A 133 13.45 -8.04 23.16
CA ILE A 133 14.29 -6.92 22.69
C ILE A 133 15.17 -6.36 23.81
N ASP A 134 16.26 -5.68 23.46
CA ASP A 134 17.06 -4.94 24.45
C ASP A 134 16.43 -3.54 24.68
N VAL A 135 16.13 -3.17 25.92
CA VAL A 135 15.65 -1.82 26.29
C VAL A 135 16.69 -0.76 25.90
N GLY A 136 16.23 0.38 25.39
CA GLY A 136 17.04 1.49 24.90
C GLY A 136 17.62 1.28 23.51
N LYS A 137 17.35 0.15 22.84
CA LYS A 137 17.87 -0.17 21.50
C LYS A 137 16.75 -0.25 20.47
N LEU A 138 16.95 0.48 19.36
CA LEU A 138 16.08 0.39 18.20
C LEU A 138 16.13 -1.02 17.58
N THR A 139 14.96 -1.63 17.45
CA THR A 139 14.76 -2.96 16.88
C THR A 139 13.91 -2.85 15.63
N THR A 140 14.48 -3.19 14.48
CA THR A 140 13.77 -3.26 13.19
C THR A 140 13.07 -4.61 13.05
N VAL A 141 11.76 -4.59 12.75
CA VAL A 141 10.94 -5.80 12.61
C VAL A 141 10.28 -5.94 11.23
N ASN A 142 9.99 -4.83 10.54
CA ASN A 142 9.30 -4.82 9.23
C ASN A 142 8.09 -5.75 9.18
N TRP A 143 7.32 -5.80 10.27
CA TRP A 143 6.10 -6.57 10.33
C TRP A 143 5.03 -5.87 9.50
N GLN A 144 4.23 -6.61 8.74
CA GLN A 144 3.21 -6.05 7.88
C GLN A 144 1.89 -6.79 8.03
N TYR A 145 0.79 -6.07 7.88
CA TYR A 145 -0.56 -6.61 7.88
C TYR A 145 -1.45 -5.82 6.91
N THR A 146 -2.38 -6.51 6.27
CA THR A 146 -3.34 -5.94 5.33
C THR A 146 -4.75 -6.28 5.80
N TYR A 147 -5.63 -5.28 5.80
CA TYR A 147 -7.01 -5.41 6.26
C TYR A 147 -7.98 -4.84 5.22
N ASP A 148 -9.00 -5.64 4.92
CA ASP A 148 -10.13 -5.29 4.06
C ASP A 148 -10.99 -4.22 4.73
N ILE A 149 -11.30 -3.14 4.02
CA ILE A 149 -12.08 -2.02 4.55
C ILE A 149 -13.33 -1.77 3.71
N PRO A 150 -14.33 -1.07 4.25
CA PRO A 150 -15.44 -0.55 3.46
C PRO A 150 -15.01 0.55 2.49
N ASP A 151 -15.17 0.31 1.19
CA ASP A 151 -14.73 1.27 0.17
C ASP A 151 -15.71 2.43 -0.05
N ASN A 152 -16.87 2.36 0.62
CA ASN A 152 -17.81 3.48 0.73
C ASN A 152 -17.50 4.45 1.87
N VAL A 153 -16.36 4.29 2.55
CA VAL A 153 -15.89 5.18 3.63
C VAL A 153 -14.53 5.77 3.24
N LEU A 154 -14.47 7.10 3.11
CA LEU A 154 -13.26 7.78 2.65
C LEU A 154 -12.12 7.76 3.68
N THR A 155 -12.46 7.71 4.97
CA THR A 155 -11.49 7.86 6.07
C THR A 155 -11.73 6.83 7.15
N HIS A 156 -10.67 6.12 7.52
CA HIS A 156 -10.67 5.12 8.60
C HIS A 156 -9.77 5.57 9.74
N THR A 157 -10.11 5.18 10.97
CA THR A 157 -9.18 5.33 12.09
C THR A 157 -8.24 4.14 12.15
N VAL A 158 -6.95 4.38 12.33
CA VAL A 158 -5.93 3.36 12.59
C VAL A 158 -5.32 3.67 13.95
N SER A 159 -5.43 2.73 14.88
CA SER A 159 -4.77 2.84 16.18
C SER A 159 -3.74 1.74 16.37
N ILE A 160 -2.57 2.12 16.86
CA ILE A 160 -1.49 1.22 17.24
C ILE A 160 -1.29 1.33 18.75
N ARG A 161 -1.25 0.21 19.44
CA ARG A 161 -0.93 0.14 20.87
C ARG A 161 0.23 -0.81 21.08
N MET A 162 1.20 -0.40 21.89
CA MET A 162 2.37 -1.19 22.23
C MET A 162 2.27 -1.65 23.68
N TYR A 163 2.69 -2.88 23.96
CA TYR A 163 2.59 -3.47 25.28
C TYR A 163 3.87 -4.22 25.62
N ASP A 164 4.20 -4.25 26.91
CA ASP A 164 5.12 -5.23 27.47
C ASP A 164 4.34 -6.44 28.02
N ALA A 165 4.81 -7.63 27.66
CA ALA A 165 4.19 -8.90 28.02
C ALA A 165 4.84 -9.46 29.28
N ASP A 166 4.51 -8.89 30.44
CA ASP A 166 4.99 -9.41 31.72
C ASP A 166 4.12 -10.53 32.28
N GLU A 167 4.72 -11.41 33.09
CA GLU A 167 4.04 -12.57 33.68
C GLU A 167 2.94 -12.20 34.69
N LEU A 168 2.89 -10.94 35.16
CA LEU A 168 1.99 -10.50 36.23
C LEU A 168 0.93 -9.48 35.78
N PHE A 169 1.27 -8.56 34.87
CA PHE A 169 0.35 -7.59 34.26
C PHE A 169 0.90 -7.17 32.89
N ASN A 170 0.09 -7.17 31.84
CA ASN A 170 0.50 -6.57 30.57
C ASN A 170 0.36 -5.06 30.70
N ASP A 171 1.48 -4.34 30.66
CA ASP A 171 1.49 -2.90 30.81
C ASP A 171 1.59 -2.25 29.42
N GLN A 172 0.63 -1.36 29.11
CA GLN A 172 0.64 -0.63 27.86
C GLN A 172 1.76 0.41 27.92
N LEU A 173 2.68 0.33 26.96
CA LEU A 173 3.76 1.29 26.82
C LEU A 173 3.24 2.56 26.18
N ASP A 174 3.78 3.70 26.60
CA ASP A 174 3.44 4.99 26.04
C ASP A 174 4.22 5.23 24.75
N ILE A 175 3.51 5.34 23.64
CA ILE A 175 4.08 5.69 22.34
C ILE A 175 3.56 7.03 21.83
N ASP A 176 2.70 7.73 22.59
CA ASP A 176 2.19 9.03 22.19
C ASP A 176 2.76 10.12 23.10
N GLY A 177 3.02 11.30 22.53
CA GLY A 177 3.66 12.37 23.30
C GLY A 177 2.67 13.15 24.18
N HIS A 178 1.57 12.55 24.66
CA HIS A 178 0.51 13.23 25.40
C HIS A 178 0.17 12.50 26.72
N ASP A 179 0.19 13.24 27.84
CA ASP A 179 0.02 12.71 29.21
C ASP A 179 -1.27 11.89 29.49
N ASP A 180 -2.29 11.96 28.61
CA ASP A 180 -3.63 11.37 28.83
C ASP A 180 -3.90 10.11 27.97
N THR A 181 -3.00 9.78 27.04
CA THR A 181 -3.12 8.64 26.12
C THR A 181 -1.83 7.81 26.16
N ARG A 182 -1.82 6.60 25.58
CA ARG A 182 -0.61 5.75 25.49
C ARG A 182 -0.44 5.07 24.13
N GLY A 183 -1.22 5.47 23.14
CA GLY A 183 -1.30 4.78 21.85
C GLY A 183 -1.56 5.77 20.74
N CYS A 184 -0.92 5.56 19.59
CA CYS A 184 -1.09 6.44 18.45
C CYS A 184 -2.38 6.11 17.71
N THR A 185 -3.24 7.11 17.50
CA THR A 185 -4.41 7.02 16.63
C THR A 185 -4.37 8.09 15.53
N VAL A 186 -4.50 7.64 14.29
CA VAL A 186 -4.59 8.52 13.12
C VAL A 186 -5.86 8.27 12.33
N SER A 187 -6.40 9.32 11.72
CA SER A 187 -7.44 9.26 10.70
C SER A 187 -6.77 9.25 9.33
N TYR A 188 -6.90 8.13 8.61
CA TYR A 188 -6.26 7.87 7.32
C TYR A 188 -7.25 8.02 6.16
N ASN A 189 -6.90 8.79 5.13
CA ASN A 189 -7.68 8.92 3.90
C ASN A 189 -7.21 7.91 2.85
N ILE A 190 -8.10 7.01 2.43
CA ILE A 190 -7.72 5.88 1.59
C ILE A 190 -7.37 6.30 0.16
N VAL A 191 -7.96 7.40 -0.33
CA VAL A 191 -7.74 7.90 -1.69
C VAL A 191 -6.47 8.73 -1.80
N THR A 192 -6.23 9.64 -0.84
CA THR A 192 -5.07 10.54 -0.90
C THR A 192 -3.84 9.96 -0.24
N GLY A 193 -4.00 8.98 0.66
CA GLY A 193 -2.94 8.46 1.51
C GLY A 193 -2.49 9.41 2.62
N GLU A 194 -3.18 10.54 2.79
CA GLU A 194 -2.88 11.52 3.85
C GLU A 194 -3.51 11.07 5.19
N TRP A 195 -2.84 11.36 6.30
CA TRP A 195 -3.39 11.15 7.64
C TRP A 195 -3.22 12.36 8.55
N THR A 196 -4.03 12.38 9.60
CA THR A 196 -4.01 13.39 10.68
C THR A 196 -4.31 12.70 12.01
N GLY A 197 -4.01 13.33 13.14
CA GLY A 197 -4.31 12.77 14.46
C GLY A 197 -3.14 13.00 15.40
N ASP A 198 -2.81 11.96 16.17
CA ASP A 198 -1.71 11.99 17.13
C ASP A 198 -0.33 12.03 16.45
N ASP A 199 -0.27 11.62 15.18
CA ASP A 199 0.93 11.61 14.36
C ASP A 199 0.64 12.12 12.92
N SER A 200 1.69 12.55 12.23
CA SER A 200 1.66 13.06 10.86
C SER A 200 2.82 12.60 9.97
N ASP A 201 3.79 11.84 10.49
CA ASP A 201 4.98 11.44 9.71
C ASP A 201 5.41 9.97 9.86
N GLY A 202 4.69 9.18 10.65
CA GLY A 202 4.96 7.75 10.85
C GLY A 202 5.96 7.49 11.97
N ILE A 203 6.28 8.51 12.77
CA ILE A 203 7.22 8.42 13.89
C ILE A 203 6.52 8.91 15.15
N THR A 204 6.50 8.07 16.18
CA THR A 204 5.96 8.46 17.49
C THR A 204 7.00 8.24 18.58
N ASP A 205 7.00 9.12 19.59
CA ASP A 205 7.94 9.13 20.71
C ASP A 205 7.18 9.55 21.98
N GLY A 206 6.98 8.61 22.91
CA GLY A 206 6.32 8.87 24.19
C GLY A 206 7.09 9.85 25.08
N SER A 207 8.41 9.94 24.90
CA SER A 207 9.28 10.72 25.80
C SER A 207 9.19 12.25 25.68
N ASP A 208 8.39 12.76 24.74
CA ASP A 208 8.24 14.20 24.45
C ASP A 208 7.12 14.87 25.26
N ASP A 209 6.48 14.17 26.22
CA ASP A 209 5.36 14.68 27.05
C ASP A 209 5.80 15.67 28.15
N GLY A 210 7.12 15.77 28.42
CA GLY A 210 7.69 16.75 29.35
C GLY A 210 7.64 16.36 30.82
N THR A 211 7.25 15.13 31.16
CA THR A 211 7.32 14.58 32.52
C THR A 211 8.30 13.42 32.61
N GLN A 212 9.59 13.71 32.84
CA GLN A 212 10.60 12.70 33.22
C GLN A 212 10.37 12.18 34.65
N THR A 213 9.23 11.56 34.93
CA THR A 213 9.06 10.73 36.13
C THR A 213 9.53 9.33 35.79
N THR A 214 10.15 8.63 36.75
CA THR A 214 10.75 7.30 36.50
C THR A 214 9.69 6.18 36.39
N ASP A 215 8.49 6.52 35.91
CA ASP A 215 7.32 5.65 35.79
C ASP A 215 6.54 5.87 34.47
N ASP A 216 7.13 6.60 33.53
CA ASP A 216 6.63 6.71 32.16
C ASP A 216 7.14 5.48 31.38
N ASP A 217 6.23 4.60 30.97
CA ASP A 217 6.56 3.37 30.25
C ASP A 217 6.87 3.68 28.78
N ASP A 218 7.82 4.59 28.55
CA ASP A 218 8.03 5.25 27.27
C ASP A 218 8.55 4.32 26.18
N ALA A 219 8.07 4.54 24.97
CA ALA A 219 8.50 3.86 23.77
C ALA A 219 8.45 4.75 22.53
N TYR A 220 9.20 4.31 21.53
CA TYR A 220 9.34 4.93 20.22
C TYR A 220 8.93 3.94 19.13
N LEU A 221 8.23 4.42 18.10
CA LEU A 221 7.70 3.62 17.00
C LEU A 221 7.95 4.29 15.64
N GLU A 222 8.38 3.49 14.67
CA GLU A 222 8.40 3.82 13.23
C GLU A 222 7.39 2.91 12.51
N TYR A 223 6.46 3.51 11.78
CA TYR A 223 5.42 2.78 11.05
C TYR A 223 4.97 3.50 9.77
N SER A 224 4.31 2.76 8.88
CA SER A 224 3.68 3.32 7.68
C SER A 224 2.31 2.71 7.40
N ILE A 225 1.44 3.52 6.81
CA ILE A 225 0.09 3.14 6.39
C ILE A 225 -0.05 3.45 4.90
N THR A 226 -0.54 2.49 4.12
CA THR A 226 -0.80 2.65 2.68
C THR A 226 -2.08 1.91 2.28
N THR A 227 -2.87 2.48 1.38
CA THR A 227 -3.88 1.73 0.64
C THR A 227 -3.23 0.81 -0.38
N VAL A 228 -3.70 -0.44 -0.47
CA VAL A 228 -3.22 -1.47 -1.40
C VAL A 228 -4.35 -2.28 -1.98
#